data_AF-A0A0A2UPT3-F1
#
_entry.id   AF-A0A0A2UPT3-F1
#
_cell.length_a   1.000
_cell.length_b   1.000
_cell.length_c   1.000
_cell.angle_alpha   90.00
_cell.angle_beta   90.00
_cell.angle_gamma   90.00
#
_symmetry.space_group_name_H-M   'P 1'
#
loop_
_entity.id
_entity.type
_entity.pdbx_description
1 polymer ?
#
loop_
_entity_poly.entity_id
_entity_poly.type
_entity_poly.pdbx_seq_one_letter_code
_entity_poly.pdbx_strand_id
1 'polypeptide(L)' 'MELLNLLKKENFTRISFHDEYNVVQFSNLLELTSNDQLISFMEITPVRLEYYPFEIKPHIICYDELRSKKFFLFR' A
#
# COMPACT_ATOMS: atom_id res chain seq x y z
N MET A 1 -4.98 9.23 -11.89
CA MET A 1 -4.75 9.75 -10.52
C MET A 1 -3.79 8.79 -9.84
N GLU A 2 -2.73 9.29 -9.22
CA GLU A 2 -1.64 8.46 -8.69
C GLU A 2 -1.92 8.00 -7.25
N LEU A 3 -1.70 6.70 -6.95
CA LEU A 3 -2.02 6.09 -5.64
C LEU A 3 -1.28 6.77 -4.47
N LEU A 4 0.02 7.03 -4.63
CA LEU A 4 0.82 7.70 -3.60
C LEU A 4 0.26 9.09 -3.27
N ASN A 5 -0.13 9.84 -4.29
CA ASN A 5 -0.71 11.17 -4.12
C ASN A 5 -2.09 11.10 -3.44
N LEU A 6 -2.91 10.09 -3.73
CA LEU A 6 -4.16 9.85 -3.01
C LEU A 6 -3.89 9.58 -1.52
N LEU A 7 -2.96 8.66 -1.21
CA LEU A 7 -2.63 8.29 0.16
C LEU A 7 -2.11 9.46 0.98
N LYS A 8 -1.23 10.29 0.40
CA LYS A 8 -0.72 11.51 1.04
C LYS A 8 -1.84 12.53 1.30
N LYS A 9 -2.76 12.73 0.35
CA LYS A 9 -3.90 13.64 0.51
C LYS A 9 -4.87 13.20 1.61
N GLU A 10 -5.00 11.91 1.82
CA GLU A 10 -5.81 11.30 2.89
C GLU A 10 -5.08 11.27 4.26
N ASN A 11 -3.93 11.94 4.35
CA ASN A 11 -3.07 12.05 5.55
C ASN A 11 -2.49 10.72 6.03
N PHE A 12 -2.30 9.74 5.15
CA PHE A 12 -1.54 8.54 5.51
C PHE A 12 -0.04 8.82 5.44
N THR A 13 0.68 8.44 6.49
CA THR A 13 2.12 8.63 6.65
C THR A 13 2.89 7.34 6.46
N ARG A 14 2.30 6.18 6.72
CA ARG A 14 2.97 4.88 6.59
C ARG A 14 2.10 3.83 5.93
N ILE A 15 2.76 2.89 5.27
CA ILE A 15 2.16 1.68 4.69
C ILE A 15 2.92 0.45 5.18
N SER A 16 2.23 -0.66 5.43
CA SER A 16 2.84 -1.93 5.82
C SER A 16 2.21 -3.15 5.19
N PHE A 17 2.96 -4.24 5.08
CA PHE A 17 2.45 -5.55 4.64
C PHE A 17 3.23 -6.68 5.33
N HIS A 18 2.69 -7.90 5.28
CA HIS A 18 3.43 -9.12 5.63
C HIS A 18 4.07 -9.71 4.38
N ASP A 19 5.38 -9.93 4.42
CA ASP A 19 6.11 -10.60 3.35
C ASP A 19 5.88 -12.14 3.38
N GLU A 20 6.56 -12.85 2.49
CA GLU A 20 6.49 -14.32 2.38
C GLU A 20 6.98 -15.07 3.63
N TYR A 21 7.73 -14.40 4.51
CA TYR A 21 8.22 -14.92 5.79
C TYR A 21 7.34 -14.49 6.98
N ASN A 22 6.17 -13.89 6.71
CA ASN A 22 5.27 -13.28 7.69
C ASN A 22 5.88 -12.11 8.49
N VAL A 23 7.00 -11.55 8.04
CA VAL A 23 7.61 -10.38 8.67
C VAL A 23 6.89 -9.12 8.20
N VAL A 24 6.65 -8.19 9.11
CA VAL A 24 5.98 -6.93 8.79
C VAL A 24 6.99 -5.94 8.22
N GLN A 25 6.81 -5.58 6.96
CA GLN A 25 7.58 -4.55 6.27
C GLN A 25 6.86 -3.20 6.38
N PHE A 26 7.60 -2.12 6.58
CA PHE A 26 7.06 -0.76 6.67
C PHE A 26 7.77 0.17 5.70
N SER A 27 7.02 1.12 5.14
CA SER A 27 7.57 2.25 4.41
C SER A 27 6.88 3.55 4.83
N ASN A 28 7.66 4.63 4.84
CA ASN A 28 7.18 5.98 5.08
C ASN A 28 6.72 6.58 3.75
N LEU A 29 5.42 6.82 3.62
CA LEU A 29 4.81 7.38 2.41
C LEU A 29 5.36 8.77 2.10
N LEU A 30 5.77 9.55 3.12
CA LEU A 30 6.31 10.89 2.95
C LEU A 30 7.67 10.90 2.26
N GLU A 31 8.47 9.84 2.46
CA GLU A 31 9.80 9.68 1.87
C GLU A 31 9.73 9.17 0.42
N LEU A 32 8.63 8.52 0.03
CA LEU A 32 8.41 8.09 -1.34
C LEU A 32 8.10 9.29 -2.23
N THR A 33 8.77 9.36 -3.38
CA THR A 33 8.66 10.47 -4.35
C THR A 33 7.81 10.12 -5.56
N SER A 34 7.62 8.84 -5.87
CA SER A 34 6.85 8.37 -7.02
C SER A 34 6.06 7.10 -6.73
N ASN A 35 5.03 6.84 -7.54
CA ASN A 35 4.30 5.57 -7.49
C ASN A 35 5.19 4.37 -7.80
N ASP A 36 6.20 4.51 -8.65
CA ASP A 36 7.10 3.40 -8.98
C ASP A 36 7.85 2.91 -7.75
N GLN A 37 8.25 3.82 -6.85
CA GLN A 37 8.86 3.45 -5.57
C GLN A 37 7.85 2.75 -4.65
N LEU A 38 6.60 3.22 -4.62
CA LEU A 38 5.52 2.58 -3.86
C LEU A 38 5.24 1.17 -4.38
N ILE A 39 5.06 1.00 -5.69
CA ILE A 39 4.83 -0.32 -6.33
C ILE A 39 6.02 -1.24 -6.10
N SER A 40 7.26 -0.74 -6.23
CA SER A 40 8.46 -1.51 -5.95
C SER A 40 8.49 -2.00 -4.50
N PHE A 41 8.14 -1.15 -3.53
CA PHE A 41 8.01 -1.54 -2.13
C PHE A 41 6.91 -2.58 -1.91
N MET A 42 5.80 -2.49 -2.65
CA MET A 42 4.65 -3.40 -2.47
C MET A 42 4.93 -4.83 -2.95
N GLU A 43 5.98 -5.03 -3.76
CA GLU A 43 6.39 -6.32 -4.33
C GLU A 43 5.25 -7.02 -5.11
N ILE A 44 4.35 -6.22 -5.67
CA ILE A 44 3.23 -6.67 -6.48
C ILE A 44 2.99 -5.61 -7.55
N THR A 45 2.78 -6.04 -8.78
CA THR A 45 2.35 -5.16 -9.87
C THR A 45 0.82 -5.21 -9.91
N PRO A 46 0.11 -4.20 -9.38
CA PRO A 46 -1.34 -4.29 -9.21
C PRO A 46 -2.05 -4.17 -10.56
N VAL A 47 -2.89 -5.15 -10.89
CA VAL A 47 -3.88 -5.05 -11.99
C VAL A 47 -5.22 -4.49 -11.49
N ARG A 48 -5.48 -4.65 -10.18
CA ARG A 48 -6.66 -4.13 -9.50
C ARG A 48 -6.33 -3.73 -8.08
N LEU A 49 -6.94 -2.64 -7.62
CA LEU A 49 -6.81 -2.11 -6.27
C LEU A 49 -8.19 -1.97 -5.64
N GLU A 50 -8.33 -2.41 -4.40
CA GLU A 50 -9.49 -2.13 -3.57
C GLU A 50 -9.05 -1.32 -2.34
N TYR A 51 -9.74 -0.23 -2.06
CA TYR A 51 -9.35 0.73 -1.05
C TYR A 51 -10.42 0.85 0.04
N TYR A 52 -10.01 0.58 1.28
CA TYR A 52 -10.89 0.51 2.45
C TYR A 52 -10.45 1.52 3.53
N PRO A 53 -10.66 2.84 3.32
CA PRO A 53 -10.18 3.87 4.23
C PRO A 53 -10.94 3.97 5.56
N PHE A 54 -12.18 3.49 5.61
CA PHE A 54 -13.08 3.65 6.75
C PHE A 54 -13.12 2.43 7.68
N GLU A 55 -12.35 1.40 7.38
CA GLU A 55 -12.18 0.24 8.24
C GLU A 55 -11.43 0.61 9.52
N ILE A 56 -11.65 -0.13 10.61
CA ILE A 56 -10.94 0.05 11.89
C ILE A 56 -9.42 0.10 11.67
N LYS A 57 -8.94 -0.72 10.74
CA LYS A 57 -7.58 -0.70 10.24
C LYS A 57 -7.61 -0.39 8.74
N PRO A 58 -7.43 0.89 8.34
CA PRO A 58 -7.45 1.28 6.94
C PRO A 58 -6.46 0.46 6.12
N HIS A 59 -6.88 0.03 4.93
CA HIS A 59 -6.06 -0.84 4.12
C HIS A 59 -6.37 -0.77 2.62
N ILE A 60 -5.43 -1.27 1.84
CA ILE A 60 -5.58 -1.53 0.41
C ILE A 60 -5.38 -3.02 0.18
N ILE A 61 -6.18 -3.60 -0.71
CA ILE A 61 -5.92 -4.93 -1.26
C ILE A 61 -5.49 -4.76 -2.71
N CYS A 62 -4.30 -5.24 -3.02
CA CYS A 62 -3.76 -5.26 -4.37
C CYS A 62 -3.91 -6.67 -4.93
N TYR A 63 -4.35 -6.75 -6.18
CA TYR A 63 -4.45 -8.01 -6.91
C TYR A 63 -3.49 -7.94 -8.07
N ASP A 64 -2.71 -8.99 -8.26
CA ASP A 64 -2.11 -9.34 -9.55
C ASP A 64 -2.94 -10.46 -10.19
N GLU A 65 -2.46 -11.07 -11.28
CA GLU A 65 -3.18 -12.14 -11.98
C GLU A 65 -3.29 -13.44 -11.18
N LEU A 66 -2.48 -13.63 -10.13
CA LEU A 66 -2.32 -14.91 -9.41
C LEU A 66 -2.66 -14.83 -7.93
N ARG A 67 -2.50 -13.66 -7.31
CA ARG A 67 -2.57 -13.48 -5.85
C ARG A 67 -3.10 -12.11 -5.47
N SER A 68 -3.45 -11.98 -4.20
CA SER A 68 -3.74 -10.70 -3.57
C SER A 68 -2.80 -10.44 -2.39
N LYS A 69 -2.50 -9.17 -2.14
CA LYS A 69 -1.68 -8.72 -1.02
C LYS A 69 -2.35 -7.55 -0.33
N LYS A 70 -2.45 -7.63 1.00
CA LYS A 70 -3.10 -6.64 1.84
C LYS A 70 -2.06 -5.72 2.47
N PHE A 71 -2.28 -4.42 2.30
CA PHE A 71 -1.42 -3.36 2.81
C PHE A 71 -2.19 -2.51 3.82
N PHE A 72 -1.65 -2.35 5.01
CA PHE A 72 -2.26 -1.51 6.05
C PHE A 72 -1.71 -0.09 5.97
N LEU A 73 -2.59 0.87 6.23
CA LEU A 73 -2.29 2.30 6.17
C LEU A 73 -2.36 2.91 7.57
N PHE A 74 -1.46 3.84 7.87
CA PHE A 74 -1.36 4.50 9.16
C PHE A 74 -1.25 6.01 8.96
N ARG A 75 -1.90 6.77 9.85
CA ARG A 75 -1.83 8.23 9.92
C ARG A 75 -0.77 8.63 10.92
#